data_AF-A0A8S3JSX1-F1
#
_entry.id   AF-A0A8S3JSX1-F1
#
_cell.length_a   1.000
_cell.length_b   1.000
_cell.length_c   1.000
_cell.angle_alpha   90.00
_cell.angle_beta   90.00
_cell.angle_gamma   90.00
#
_symmetry.space_group_name_H-M   'P 1'
#
loop_
_entity.id
_entity.type
_entity.pdbx_description
1 polymer ?
#
loop_
_entity_poly.entity_id
_entity_poly.type
_entity_poly.pdbx_seq_one_letter_code
_entity_poly.pdbx_strand_id
1 'polypeptide(L)'
;DAVSAERAVELAANYDGAVYIRTSRPNFQILYKNDEVFEIGKAKIVVESSNDVCTIVAGGVTLHEAIKASEKLKGLGKAVRIVDLFTVKPIDRDTILKAVNATQNRLLIVEDHYSEGGLGEAVMAALADQTNIKIAHLAVLEVARSGKPAELLSKYGIDAEHIANAVEKLL
;
A
#
# COMPACT_ATOMS: atom_id res chain seq x y z
N ASP A 1 -1.53 5.64 9.82
CA ASP A 1 -0.90 6.75 10.58
C ASP A 1 -1.38 6.66 12.04
N ALA A 2 -1.31 7.75 12.83
CA ALA A 2 -1.80 7.71 14.22
C ALA A 2 -3.32 7.57 14.31
N VAL A 3 -4.09 8.21 13.42
CA VAL A 3 -5.56 8.09 13.39
C VAL A 3 -5.96 6.66 13.05
N SER A 4 -5.39 6.07 11.99
CA SER A 4 -5.69 4.69 11.62
C SER A 4 -5.27 3.69 12.71
N ALA A 5 -4.20 3.98 13.47
CA ALA A 5 -3.76 3.15 14.58
C ALA A 5 -4.74 3.20 15.75
N GLU A 6 -5.22 4.40 16.13
CA GLU A 6 -6.25 4.57 17.15
C GLU A 6 -7.53 3.82 16.78
N ARG A 7 -8.00 3.97 15.54
CA ARG A 7 -9.18 3.27 15.02
C ARG A 7 -9.00 1.77 14.94
N ALA A 8 -7.82 1.28 14.56
CA ALA A 8 -7.52 -0.15 14.56
C ALA A 8 -7.61 -0.77 15.96
N VAL A 9 -7.14 -0.04 16.99
CA VAL A 9 -7.24 -0.49 18.39
C VAL A 9 -8.68 -0.50 18.87
N GLU A 10 -9.47 0.54 18.56
CA GLU A 10 -10.90 0.60 18.87
C GLU A 10 -11.68 -0.56 18.21
N LEU A 11 -11.45 -0.80 16.92
CA LEU A 11 -12.08 -1.91 16.18
C LEU A 11 -11.67 -3.27 16.76
N ALA A 12 -10.39 -3.45 17.08
CA ALA A 12 -9.89 -4.71 17.65
C ALA A 12 -10.52 -5.03 19.01
N ALA A 13 -10.74 -4.03 19.86
CA ALA A 13 -11.37 -4.21 21.16
C ALA A 13 -12.84 -4.69 21.06
N ASN A 14 -13.49 -4.44 19.92
CA ASN A 14 -14.89 -4.80 19.66
C ASN A 14 -15.04 -5.98 18.68
N TYR A 15 -13.94 -6.64 18.31
CA TYR A 15 -13.96 -7.76 17.36
C TYR A 15 -13.87 -9.11 18.08
N ASP A 16 -14.81 -10.00 17.78
CA ASP A 16 -14.78 -11.37 18.29
C ASP A 16 -13.80 -12.23 17.50
N GLY A 17 -12.60 -12.41 18.05
CA GLY A 17 -11.59 -13.32 17.51
C GLY A 17 -10.16 -12.82 17.69
N ALA A 18 -9.22 -13.50 17.03
CA ALA A 18 -7.82 -13.10 17.07
C ALA A 18 -7.58 -11.89 16.16
N VAL A 19 -7.02 -10.83 16.73
CA VAL A 19 -6.63 -9.61 16.00
C VAL A 19 -5.13 -9.37 16.14
N TYR A 20 -4.49 -9.01 15.03
CA TYR A 20 -3.11 -8.58 15.00
C TYR A 20 -3.02 -7.16 14.43
N ILE A 21 -2.41 -6.25 15.19
CA ILE A 21 -2.14 -4.86 14.77
C ILE A 21 -0.64 -4.71 14.58
N ARG A 22 -0.23 -4.37 13.35
CA ARG A 22 1.18 -4.10 13.02
C ARG A 22 1.47 -2.61 13.13
N THR A 23 2.28 -2.22 14.12
CA THR A 23 2.73 -0.83 14.29
C THR A 23 4.13 -0.60 13.71
N SER A 24 4.39 0.59 13.21
CA SER A 24 5.72 1.00 12.71
C SER A 24 6.47 1.87 13.72
N ARG A 25 7.81 1.82 13.68
CA ARG A 25 8.67 2.61 14.58
C ARG A 25 8.84 4.09 14.19
N PRO A 26 9.06 4.45 12.91
CA PRO A 26 9.30 5.84 12.54
C PRO A 26 8.05 6.71 12.71
N ASN A 27 8.26 8.00 12.99
CA ASN A 27 7.19 8.99 12.97
C ASN A 27 6.85 9.35 11.53
N PHE A 28 5.57 9.27 11.18
CA PHE A 28 5.07 9.67 9.88
C PHE A 28 4.02 10.78 10.00
N GLN A 29 3.76 11.45 8.89
CA GLN A 29 2.70 12.45 8.81
C GLN A 29 1.33 11.80 9.03
N ILE A 30 0.43 12.55 9.65
CA ILE A 30 -0.99 12.20 9.73
C ILE A 30 -1.61 12.39 8.35
N LEU A 31 -2.23 11.33 7.83
CA LEU A 31 -2.92 11.27 6.55
C LEU A 31 -4.42 11.51 6.71
N TYR A 32 -5.00 11.00 7.78
CA TYR A 32 -6.45 11.00 7.99
C TYR A 32 -6.87 12.07 8.98
N LYS A 33 -8.06 12.63 8.78
CA LYS A 33 -8.68 13.51 9.78
C LYS A 33 -9.17 12.68 10.97
N ASN A 34 -9.29 13.31 12.13
CA ASN A 34 -9.71 12.60 13.35
C ASN A 34 -11.11 11.96 13.25
N ASP A 35 -11.98 12.53 12.41
CA ASP A 35 -13.34 12.05 12.15
C ASP A 35 -13.43 11.03 11.00
N GLU A 36 -12.29 10.63 10.42
CA GLU A 36 -12.26 9.60 9.39
C GLU A 36 -12.75 8.26 9.96
N VAL A 37 -13.71 7.65 9.25
CA VAL A 37 -14.32 6.37 9.62
C VAL A 37 -13.49 5.23 9.06
N PHE A 38 -13.18 4.24 9.90
CA PHE A 38 -12.50 3.01 9.50
C PHE A 38 -13.37 1.80 9.81
N GLU A 39 -13.29 0.80 8.93
CA GLU A 39 -14.04 -0.45 9.04
C GLU A 39 -13.11 -1.62 8.70
N ILE A 40 -13.31 -2.75 9.38
CA ILE A 40 -12.57 -3.98 9.08
C ILE A 40 -12.93 -4.45 7.67
N GLY A 41 -11.94 -4.73 6.83
CA GLY A 41 -12.16 -5.15 5.44
C GLY A 41 -12.48 -4.01 4.48
N LYS A 42 -12.20 -2.76 4.86
CA LYS A 42 -12.36 -1.58 3.99
C LYS A 42 -11.06 -0.83 3.80
N ALA A 43 -10.61 -0.76 2.55
CA ALA A 43 -9.45 -0.01 2.13
C ALA A 43 -9.81 1.46 1.87
N LYS A 44 -8.79 2.32 1.81
CA LYS A 44 -8.92 3.76 1.56
C LYS A 44 -8.13 4.16 0.32
N ILE A 45 -8.75 4.95 -0.55
CA ILE A 45 -8.02 5.62 -1.65
C ILE A 45 -7.49 6.94 -1.09
N VAL A 46 -6.17 7.06 -0.94
CA VAL A 46 -5.53 8.23 -0.32
C VAL A 46 -4.98 9.23 -1.35
N VAL A 47 -4.76 8.78 -2.58
CA VAL A 47 -4.41 9.63 -3.73
C VAL A 47 -5.21 9.14 -4.94
N GLU A 48 -5.86 10.05 -5.64
CA GLU A 48 -6.69 9.76 -6.81
C GLU A 48 -6.69 10.93 -7.81
N SER A 49 -6.73 10.60 -9.09
CA SER A 49 -6.98 11.52 -10.19
C SER A 49 -7.79 10.83 -11.30
N SER A 50 -8.39 11.61 -12.20
CA SER A 50 -9.03 11.07 -13.41
C SER A 50 -8.02 10.49 -14.42
N ASN A 51 -6.74 10.84 -14.28
CA ASN A 51 -5.67 10.51 -15.23
C ASN A 51 -4.67 9.50 -14.64
N ASP A 52 -5.08 8.74 -13.63
CA ASP A 52 -4.21 7.77 -12.96
C ASP A 52 -3.78 6.65 -13.92
N VAL A 53 -2.46 6.42 -14.04
CA VAL A 53 -1.90 5.44 -14.99
C VAL A 53 -1.57 4.09 -14.35
N CYS A 54 -1.54 4.03 -13.02
CA CYS A 54 -1.25 2.83 -12.23
C CYS A 54 -1.89 2.95 -10.83
N THR A 55 -2.37 1.83 -10.29
CA THR A 55 -2.79 1.71 -8.88
C THR A 55 -1.64 1.15 -8.05
N ILE A 56 -1.35 1.80 -6.93
CA ILE A 56 -0.38 1.35 -5.94
C ILE A 56 -1.14 0.91 -4.68
N VAL A 57 -0.93 -0.32 -4.23
CA VAL A 57 -1.47 -0.83 -2.95
C VAL A 57 -0.32 -0.93 -1.95
N ALA A 58 -0.48 -0.31 -0.78
CA ALA A 58 0.56 -0.26 0.24
C ALA A 58 -0.01 -0.17 1.66
N GLY A 59 0.85 -0.25 2.67
CA GLY A 59 0.48 -0.10 4.07
C GLY A 59 1.67 0.28 4.95
N GLY A 60 1.41 0.99 6.05
CA GLY A 60 2.47 1.41 6.98
C GLY A 60 3.51 2.31 6.31
N VAL A 61 4.80 2.01 6.50
CA VAL A 61 5.89 2.84 5.94
C VAL A 61 5.85 2.96 4.42
N THR A 62 5.50 1.89 3.70
CA THR A 62 5.49 1.92 2.22
C THR A 62 4.35 2.74 1.67
N LEU A 63 3.28 2.99 2.43
CA LEU A 63 2.22 3.92 2.05
C LEU A 63 2.76 5.36 1.97
N HIS A 64 3.56 5.78 2.94
CA HIS A 64 4.19 7.09 2.94
C HIS A 64 5.23 7.23 1.82
N GLU A 65 5.98 6.16 1.54
CA GLU A 65 6.89 6.13 0.39
C GLU A 65 6.14 6.16 -0.95
N ALA A 66 4.99 5.50 -1.07
CA ALA A 66 4.13 5.57 -2.25
C ALA A 66 3.59 6.99 -2.47
N ILE A 67 3.16 7.70 -1.42
CA ILE A 67 2.71 9.09 -1.51
C ILE A 67 3.85 9.98 -2.01
N LYS A 68 5.06 9.85 -1.46
CA LYS A 68 6.25 10.57 -1.97
C LYS A 68 6.54 10.26 -3.44
N ALA A 69 6.43 8.98 -3.84
CA ALA A 69 6.60 8.58 -5.22
C ALA A 69 5.55 9.22 -6.15
N SER A 70 4.31 9.37 -5.68
CA SER A 70 3.23 10.01 -6.46
C SER A 70 3.53 11.47 -6.77
N GLU A 71 4.12 12.21 -5.82
CA GLU A 71 4.52 13.61 -6.03
C GLU A 71 5.56 13.72 -7.14
N LYS A 72 6.57 12.83 -7.11
CA LYS A 72 7.60 12.75 -8.15
C LYS A 72 7.01 12.39 -9.52
N LEU A 73 6.20 11.33 -9.58
CA LEU A 73 5.59 10.85 -10.82
C LEU A 73 4.62 11.88 -11.43
N LYS A 74 3.88 12.61 -10.58
CA LYS A 74 3.02 13.72 -11.02
C LYS A 74 3.82 14.82 -11.72
N GLY A 75 5.03 15.13 -11.23
CA GLY A 75 5.96 16.05 -11.90
C GLY A 75 6.41 15.59 -13.30
N LEU A 76 6.30 14.30 -13.58
CA LEU A 76 6.59 13.68 -14.89
C LEU A 76 5.32 13.44 -15.73
N GLY A 77 4.16 13.95 -15.31
CA GLY A 77 2.88 13.77 -15.99
C GLY A 77 2.26 12.38 -15.81
N LYS A 78 2.70 11.61 -14.82
CA LYS A 78 2.25 10.24 -14.53
C LYS A 78 1.50 10.22 -13.19
N ALA A 79 0.22 10.58 -13.18
CA ALA A 79 -0.58 10.48 -11.95
C ALA A 79 -0.79 9.02 -11.56
N VAL A 80 -0.78 8.71 -10.26
CA VAL A 80 -1.01 7.35 -9.76
C VAL A 80 -2.08 7.37 -8.67
N ARG A 81 -2.83 6.28 -8.61
CA ARG A 81 -3.79 6.02 -7.54
C ARG A 81 -3.11 5.28 -6.41
N ILE A 82 -3.37 5.66 -5.16
CA ILE A 82 -2.81 4.97 -3.99
C ILE A 82 -3.94 4.47 -3.11
N VAL A 83 -3.89 3.17 -2.83
CA VAL A 83 -4.79 2.46 -1.92
C VAL A 83 -4.02 2.10 -0.65
N ASP A 84 -4.43 2.66 0.48
CA ASP A 84 -4.08 2.15 1.81
C ASP A 84 -5.02 0.98 2.12
N LEU A 85 -4.43 -0.20 2.29
CA LEU A 85 -5.23 -1.41 2.47
C LEU A 85 -5.98 -1.43 3.82
N PHE A 86 -5.47 -0.72 4.83
CA PHE A 86 -5.91 -0.75 6.23
C PHE A 86 -5.89 -2.15 6.88
N THR A 87 -6.70 -3.09 6.42
CA THR A 87 -6.72 -4.49 6.84
C THR A 87 -6.24 -5.42 5.74
N VAL A 88 -5.14 -6.14 5.99
CA VAL A 88 -4.68 -7.20 5.07
C VAL A 88 -5.67 -8.38 5.03
N LYS A 89 -6.31 -8.67 6.17
CA LYS A 89 -7.31 -9.75 6.31
C LYS A 89 -8.43 -9.30 7.27
N PRO A 90 -9.70 -9.31 6.84
CA PRO A 90 -10.18 -9.56 5.48
C PRO A 90 -9.73 -8.46 4.51
N ILE A 91 -9.62 -8.81 3.23
CA ILE A 91 -9.13 -7.91 2.18
C ILE A 91 -10.29 -7.25 1.42
N ASP A 92 -10.18 -5.95 1.14
CA ASP A 92 -11.19 -5.20 0.39
C ASP A 92 -11.02 -5.37 -1.13
N ARG A 93 -11.36 -6.56 -1.62
CA ARG A 93 -11.22 -6.92 -3.05
C ARG A 93 -11.91 -5.91 -3.98
N ASP A 94 -13.09 -5.45 -3.62
CA ASP A 94 -13.92 -4.60 -4.49
C ASP A 94 -13.29 -3.22 -4.71
N THR A 95 -12.80 -2.59 -3.64
CA THR A 95 -12.09 -1.30 -3.73
C THR A 95 -10.81 -1.44 -4.55
N ILE A 96 -10.03 -2.50 -4.34
CA ILE A 96 -8.79 -2.73 -5.08
C ILE A 96 -9.08 -2.96 -6.57
N LEU A 97 -10.01 -3.85 -6.91
CA LEU A 97 -10.35 -4.15 -8.30
C LEU A 97 -10.89 -2.91 -9.02
N LYS A 98 -11.74 -2.12 -8.37
CA LYS A 98 -12.25 -0.85 -8.91
C LYS A 98 -11.11 0.12 -9.20
N ALA A 99 -10.15 0.27 -8.28
CA ALA A 99 -8.98 1.11 -8.46
C ALA A 99 -8.14 0.63 -9.66
N VAL A 100 -7.81 -0.66 -9.72
CA VAL A 100 -7.00 -1.24 -10.80
C VAL A 100 -7.67 -1.08 -12.18
N ASN A 101 -8.98 -1.29 -12.26
CA ASN A 101 -9.74 -1.09 -13.49
C ASN A 101 -9.72 0.37 -13.96
N ALA A 102 -9.76 1.33 -13.02
CA ALA A 102 -9.66 2.76 -13.32
C ALA A 102 -8.26 3.17 -13.79
N THR A 103 -7.23 2.37 -13.52
CA THR A 103 -5.82 2.67 -13.84
C THR A 103 -5.23 1.72 -14.88
N GLN A 104 -6.00 1.47 -15.94
CA GLN A 104 -5.55 0.70 -17.12
C GLN A 104 -5.07 -0.72 -16.79
N ASN A 105 -5.64 -1.35 -15.75
CA ASN A 105 -5.27 -2.68 -15.27
C ASN A 105 -3.79 -2.82 -14.88
N ARG A 106 -3.17 -1.75 -14.37
CA ARG A 106 -1.80 -1.76 -13.84
C ARG A 106 -1.83 -1.66 -12.33
N LEU A 107 -1.16 -2.60 -11.66
CA LEU A 107 -1.11 -2.73 -10.22
C LEU A 107 0.34 -2.86 -9.75
N LEU A 108 0.76 -1.96 -8.88
CA LEU A 108 1.99 -2.07 -8.11
C LEU A 108 1.62 -2.35 -6.65
N ILE A 109 2.25 -3.36 -6.04
CA ILE A 109 2.07 -3.68 -4.63
C ILE A 109 3.41 -3.47 -3.92
N VAL A 110 3.41 -2.80 -2.76
CA VAL A 110 4.65 -2.43 -2.06
C VAL A 110 4.51 -2.67 -0.56
N GLU A 111 5.39 -3.47 0.02
CA GLU A 111 5.35 -3.78 1.46
C GLU A 111 6.74 -3.89 2.11
N ASP A 112 6.83 -3.44 3.36
CA ASP A 112 7.98 -3.73 4.24
C ASP A 112 7.73 -5.06 4.96
N HIS A 113 7.78 -6.14 4.18
CA HIS A 113 7.60 -7.53 4.60
C HIS A 113 8.29 -8.42 3.55
N TYR A 114 8.48 -9.70 3.87
CA TYR A 114 8.87 -10.67 2.85
C TYR A 114 7.80 -10.82 1.77
N SER A 115 8.20 -11.26 0.58
CA SER A 115 7.28 -11.48 -0.54
C SER A 115 6.18 -12.49 -0.22
N GLU A 116 6.51 -13.52 0.55
CA GLU A 116 5.66 -14.67 0.84
C GLU A 116 4.71 -14.41 2.03
N GLY A 117 3.43 -14.76 1.87
CA GLY A 117 2.40 -14.68 2.90
C GLY A 117 1.98 -13.27 3.33
N GLY A 118 2.53 -12.24 2.69
CA GLY A 118 2.34 -10.84 3.03
C GLY A 118 1.09 -10.19 2.39
N LEU A 119 1.13 -8.86 2.38
CA LEU A 119 0.13 -8.01 1.74
C LEU A 119 0.05 -8.32 0.23
N GLY A 120 1.19 -8.49 -0.43
CA GLY A 120 1.31 -8.79 -1.85
C GLY A 120 0.57 -10.05 -2.27
N GLU A 121 0.86 -11.18 -1.61
CA GLU A 121 0.14 -12.43 -1.88
C GLU A 121 -1.34 -12.33 -1.55
N ALA A 122 -1.73 -11.63 -0.47
CA ALA A 122 -3.14 -11.42 -0.16
C ALA A 122 -3.88 -10.66 -1.27
N VAL A 123 -3.29 -9.59 -1.80
CA VAL A 123 -3.84 -8.81 -2.92
C VAL A 123 -3.90 -9.64 -4.21
N MET A 124 -2.80 -10.33 -4.55
CA MET A 124 -2.74 -11.17 -5.75
C MET A 124 -3.76 -12.31 -5.70
N ALA A 125 -3.91 -12.97 -4.54
CA ALA A 125 -4.90 -14.02 -4.35
C ALA A 125 -6.35 -13.49 -4.47
N ALA A 126 -6.62 -12.29 -3.94
CA ALA A 126 -7.94 -11.67 -4.07
C ALA A 126 -8.31 -11.35 -5.52
N LEU A 127 -7.33 -11.15 -6.41
CA LEU A 127 -7.52 -10.80 -7.81
C LEU A 127 -7.17 -11.95 -8.77
N ALA A 128 -7.01 -13.18 -8.27
CA ALA A 128 -6.50 -14.31 -9.05
C ALA A 128 -7.40 -14.70 -10.24
N ASP A 129 -8.68 -14.32 -10.22
CA ASP A 129 -9.63 -14.53 -11.31
C ASP A 129 -9.50 -13.49 -12.45
N GLN A 130 -8.67 -12.46 -12.27
CA GLN A 130 -8.44 -11.40 -13.25
C GLN A 130 -7.19 -11.69 -14.07
N THR A 131 -7.34 -11.87 -15.39
CA THR A 131 -6.25 -12.32 -16.27
C THR A 131 -5.55 -11.18 -17.02
N ASN A 132 -6.08 -9.96 -16.97
CA ASN A 132 -5.61 -8.79 -17.72
C ASN A 132 -4.85 -7.77 -16.85
N ILE A 133 -4.59 -8.06 -15.59
CA ILE A 133 -3.88 -7.15 -14.68
C ILE A 133 -2.37 -7.34 -14.84
N LYS A 134 -1.66 -6.26 -15.16
CA LYS A 134 -0.19 -6.21 -15.07
C LYS A 134 0.20 -5.90 -13.63
N ILE A 135 0.84 -6.86 -12.97
CA ILE A 135 1.22 -6.76 -11.56
C ILE A 135 2.74 -6.63 -11.42
N ALA A 136 3.20 -5.72 -10.58
CA ALA A 136 4.54 -5.73 -10.00
C ALA A 136 4.44 -5.73 -8.47
N HIS A 137 5.40 -6.38 -7.81
CA HIS A 137 5.44 -6.52 -6.35
C HIS A 137 6.84 -6.16 -5.85
N LEU A 138 6.90 -5.18 -4.95
CA LEU A 138 8.10 -4.75 -4.26
C LEU A 138 7.98 -5.18 -2.79
N ALA A 139 8.91 -6.03 -2.36
CA ALA A 139 8.99 -6.60 -1.02
C ALA A 139 10.45 -6.82 -0.65
N VAL A 140 10.71 -7.07 0.63
CA VAL A 140 12.05 -7.46 1.10
C VAL A 140 12.31 -8.90 0.67
N LEU A 141 13.46 -9.17 0.03
CA LEU A 141 13.77 -10.49 -0.54
C LEU A 141 14.88 -11.24 0.21
N GLU A 142 15.52 -10.61 1.19
CA GLU A 142 16.63 -11.20 1.93
C GLU A 142 16.64 -10.78 3.40
N VAL A 143 17.44 -11.46 4.21
CA VAL A 143 17.61 -11.09 5.63
C VAL A 143 18.20 -9.69 5.74
N ALA A 144 17.51 -8.83 6.49
CA ALA A 144 17.90 -7.43 6.66
C ALA A 144 19.27 -7.27 7.37
N ARG A 145 19.79 -6.03 7.37
CA ARG A 145 21.01 -5.63 8.08
C ARG A 145 20.78 -4.31 8.81
N SER A 146 21.70 -3.95 9.71
CA SER A 146 21.66 -2.67 10.42
C SER A 146 21.94 -1.50 9.47
N GLY A 147 21.22 -0.40 9.66
CA GLY A 147 21.36 0.84 8.91
C GLY A 147 20.30 1.85 9.34
N LYS A 148 20.34 3.06 8.80
CA LYS A 148 19.26 4.02 9.06
C LYS A 148 17.99 3.59 8.31
N PRO A 149 16.79 3.87 8.84
CA PRO A 149 15.54 3.43 8.21
C PRO A 149 15.43 3.76 6.71
N ALA A 150 15.74 5.00 6.31
CA ALA A 150 15.70 5.40 4.89
C ALA A 150 16.74 4.67 4.01
N GLU A 151 17.94 4.43 4.55
CA GLU A 151 18.99 3.68 3.85
C GLU A 151 18.57 2.23 3.63
N LEU A 152 17.84 1.63 4.58
CA LEU A 152 17.34 0.26 4.48
C LEU A 152 16.17 0.14 3.50
N LEU A 153 15.19 1.06 3.52
CA LEU A 153 14.10 1.07 2.53
C LEU A 153 14.65 1.14 1.10
N SER A 154 15.67 1.99 0.88
CA SER A 154 16.34 2.11 -0.40
C SER A 154 17.11 0.85 -0.77
N LYS A 155 17.90 0.32 0.16
CA LYS A 155 18.67 -0.91 -0.03
C LYS A 155 17.79 -2.12 -0.42
N TYR A 156 16.61 -2.22 0.20
CA TYR A 156 15.68 -3.33 -0.04
C TYR A 156 14.63 -3.02 -1.12
N GLY A 157 14.77 -1.90 -1.84
CA GLY A 157 14.00 -1.62 -3.03
C GLY A 157 12.53 -1.28 -2.80
N ILE A 158 12.19 -0.75 -1.62
CA ILE A 158 10.81 -0.42 -1.21
C ILE A 158 10.63 1.06 -0.83
N ASP A 159 11.57 1.92 -1.23
CA ASP A 159 11.48 3.38 -1.08
C ASP A 159 10.75 4.05 -2.25
N ALA A 160 10.48 5.37 -2.12
CA ALA A 160 9.80 6.15 -3.14
C ALA A 160 10.47 6.10 -4.53
N GLU A 161 11.80 6.00 -4.59
CA GLU A 161 12.54 5.94 -5.86
C GLU A 161 12.26 4.62 -6.60
N HIS A 162 12.33 3.50 -5.88
CA HIS A 162 12.06 2.18 -6.45
C HIS A 162 10.58 2.03 -6.84
N ILE A 163 9.67 2.60 -6.05
CA ILE A 163 8.24 2.65 -6.39
C ILE A 163 8.04 3.40 -7.71
N ALA A 164 8.61 4.60 -7.86
CA ALA A 164 8.49 5.37 -9.10
C ALA A 164 9.03 4.60 -10.30
N ASN A 165 10.22 4.00 -10.17
CA ASN A 165 10.83 3.20 -11.23
C ASN A 165 10.00 1.95 -11.59
N ALA A 166 9.37 1.31 -10.61
CA ALA A 166 8.48 0.17 -10.85
C ALA A 166 7.19 0.58 -11.56
N VAL A 167 6.62 1.74 -11.22
CA VAL A 167 5.48 2.32 -11.98
C VAL A 167 5.90 2.52 -13.43
N GLU A 168 7.05 3.14 -13.70
CA GLU A 168 7.50 3.38 -15.08
C GLU A 168 7.66 2.09 -15.90
N LYS A 169 8.12 1.00 -15.28
CA LYS A 169 8.24 -0.32 -15.93
C LYS A 169 6.89 -0.96 -16.26
N LEU A 170 5.82 -0.60 -15.54
CA LEU A 170 4.48 -1.13 -15.78
C LEU A 170 3.74 -0.40 -16.93
N LEU A 171 4.09 0.86 -17.20
CA LEU A 171 3.43 1.69 -18.22
C LEU A 171 3.61 1.12 -19.63
#